data_AF-Q4BUH8-F1
#
_entry.id   AF-Q4BUH8-F1
#
_cell.length_a   1.000
_cell.length_b   1.000
_cell.length_c   1.000
_cell.angle_alpha   90.00
_cell.angle_beta   90.00
_cell.angle_gamma   90.00
#
_symmetry.space_group_name_H-M   'P 1'
#
loop_
_entity.id
_entity.type
_entity.pdbx_description
1 polymer ?
#
loop_
_entity_poly.entity_id
_entity_poly.type
_entity_poly.pdbx_seq_one_letter_code
_entity_poly.pdbx_strand_id
1 'polypeptide(L)'
;MGISLITIHIYLLPLHRFLQLCRGIGTLSAIILSVSFQDPLALYIYQNPLTLLGIGFIFVALTGIYFKEAFCFNRLETKLLTPLVPMVLLGHLFGVLSVGIEQALLGIWAGLFIIFALRKSVQPLIPDIGDKSVFTYLKQQRSASVS
;
A
#
# COMPACT_ATOMS: atom_id res chain seq x y z
N MET A 1 -4.44 -3.50 8.90
CA MET A 1 -3.39 -3.22 7.88
C MET A 1 -2.52 -2.01 8.21
N GLY A 2 -3.08 -0.87 8.67
CA GLY A 2 -2.28 0.33 8.99
C GLY A 2 -1.26 0.17 10.13
N ILE A 3 -1.57 -0.61 11.17
CA ILE A 3 -0.65 -0.83 12.31
C ILE A 3 0.60 -1.60 11.87
N SER A 4 0.48 -2.50 10.89
CA SER A 4 1.60 -3.27 10.34
C SER A 4 2.65 -2.34 9.71
N LEU A 5 2.25 -1.24 9.07
CA LEU A 5 3.20 -0.26 8.51
C LEU A 5 3.97 0.51 9.59
N ILE A 6 3.45 0.60 10.83
CA ILE A 6 4.15 1.24 11.95
C ILE A 6 5.18 0.29 12.56
N THR A 7 4.91 -1.01 12.54
CA THR A 7 5.76 -2.04 13.19
C THR A 7 6.77 -2.71 12.28
N ILE A 8 6.62 -2.61 10.96
CA ILE A 8 7.53 -3.23 10.00
C ILE A 8 8.83 -2.41 9.90
N HIS A 9 9.96 -3.07 10.14
CA HIS A 9 11.28 -2.57 9.74
C HIS A 9 11.46 -2.83 8.25
N ILE A 10 11.13 -1.84 7.41
CA ILE A 10 11.48 -1.88 5.98
C ILE A 10 12.96 -1.52 5.85
N TYR A 11 13.76 -2.43 5.27
CA TYR A 11 15.21 -2.25 5.07
C TYR A 11 15.54 -0.96 4.28
N LEU A 12 14.64 -0.53 3.39
CA LEU A 12 14.64 0.80 2.77
C LEU A 12 13.85 1.82 3.60
N LEU A 13 14.54 2.48 4.54
CA LEU A 13 14.04 3.66 5.27
C LEU A 13 13.34 4.74 4.39
N PRO A 14 13.87 5.14 3.22
CA PRO A 14 13.23 6.18 2.41
C PRO A 14 11.88 5.73 1.83
N LEU A 15 11.76 4.46 1.43
CA LEU A 15 10.51 3.89 0.94
C LEU A 15 9.45 3.83 2.05
N HIS A 16 9.84 3.46 3.27
CA HIS A 16 8.95 3.44 4.42
C HIS A 16 8.34 4.81 4.73
N ARG A 17 9.17 5.86 4.77
CA ARG A 17 8.70 7.23 4.99
C ARG A 17 7.78 7.72 3.88
N PHE A 18 8.10 7.40 2.64
CA PHE A 18 7.24 7.72 1.50
C PHE A 18 5.86 7.06 1.64
N LEU A 19 5.81 5.76 1.95
CA LEU A 19 4.55 5.04 2.13
C LEU A 19 3.73 5.56 3.34
N GLN A 20 4.38 5.99 4.41
CA GLN A 20 3.71 6.63 5.56
C GLN A 20 3.07 7.97 5.17
N LEU A 21 3.77 8.79 4.38
CA LEU A 21 3.25 10.05 3.86
C LEU A 21 2.06 9.80 2.93
N CYS A 22 2.20 8.88 1.97
CA CYS A 22 1.09 8.48 1.09
C CYS A 22 -0.12 8.01 1.89
N ARG A 23 0.10 7.17 2.91
CA ARG A 23 -0.99 6.74 3.79
C ARG A 23 -1.66 7.91 4.48
N GLY A 24 -0.90 8.82 5.07
CA GLY A 24 -1.42 9.99 5.77
C GLY A 24 -2.26 10.87 4.86
N ILE A 25 -1.71 11.25 3.70
CA ILE A 25 -2.40 12.06 2.69
C ILE A 25 -3.70 11.37 2.25
N GLY A 26 -3.62 10.10 1.87
CA GLY A 26 -4.80 9.40 1.38
C GLY A 26 -5.88 9.18 2.46
N THR A 27 -5.50 8.94 3.72
CA THR A 27 -6.47 8.88 4.83
C THR A 27 -7.13 10.23 5.09
N LEU A 28 -6.36 11.32 5.03
CA LEU A 28 -6.88 12.67 5.22
C LEU A 28 -7.85 13.02 4.08
N SER A 29 -7.46 12.75 2.83
CA SER A 29 -8.33 12.94 1.67
C SER A 29 -9.61 12.12 1.77
N ALA A 30 -9.53 10.86 2.21
CA ALA A 30 -10.71 10.01 2.38
C ALA A 30 -11.67 10.54 3.46
N ILE A 31 -11.14 11.02 4.59
CA ILE A 31 -11.95 11.65 5.65
C ILE A 31 -12.63 12.91 5.11
N ILE A 32 -11.87 13.79 4.44
CA ILE A 32 -12.41 15.02 3.86
C ILE A 32 -13.54 14.70 2.88
N LEU A 33 -13.33 13.78 1.93
CA LEU A 33 -14.35 13.38 0.96
C LEU A 33 -15.59 12.77 1.64
N SER A 34 -15.39 11.96 2.69
CA SER A 34 -16.50 11.30 3.40
C SER A 34 -17.36 12.28 4.20
N VAL A 35 -16.77 13.38 4.67
CA VAL A 35 -17.49 14.42 5.42
C VAL A 35 -18.09 15.46 4.48
N SER A 36 -17.45 15.73 3.34
CA SER A 36 -17.92 16.71 2.37
C SER A 36 -19.05 16.22 1.47
N PHE A 37 -19.17 14.90 1.23
CA PHE A 37 -20.17 14.33 0.33
C PHE A 37 -20.97 13.23 1.02
N GLN A 38 -22.30 13.27 0.84
CA GLN A 38 -23.23 12.29 1.42
C GLN A 38 -23.40 11.03 0.57
N ASP A 39 -22.88 11.03 -0.66
CA ASP A 39 -22.93 9.89 -1.56
C ASP A 39 -21.95 8.79 -1.13
N PRO A 40 -22.23 7.51 -1.45
CA PRO A 40 -21.28 6.44 -1.25
C PRO A 40 -19.96 6.76 -1.95
N LEU A 41 -18.85 6.78 -1.20
CA LEU A 41 -17.51 7.13 -1.70
C LEU A 41 -17.16 6.44 -3.03
N ALA A 42 -17.51 5.17 -3.19
CA ALA A 42 -17.25 4.42 -4.41
C ALA A 42 -17.96 5.02 -5.64
N LEU A 43 -19.20 5.48 -5.48
CA LEU A 43 -19.98 6.11 -6.54
C LEU A 43 -19.44 7.50 -6.86
N TYR A 44 -19.05 8.25 -5.84
CA TYR A 44 -18.47 9.59 -6.01
C TYR A 44 -17.12 9.54 -6.74
N ILE A 45 -16.25 8.58 -6.40
CA ILE A 45 -14.96 8.38 -7.06
C ILE A 45 -15.14 8.02 -8.53
N TYR A 46 -16.11 7.15 -8.83
CA TYR A 46 -16.42 6.76 -10.21
C TYR A 46 -16.88 7.95 -11.07
N GLN A 47 -17.65 8.87 -10.49
CA GLN A 47 -18.10 10.07 -11.20
C GLN A 47 -17.02 11.16 -11.29
N ASN A 48 -16.08 11.19 -10.35
CA ASN A 48 -15.02 12.20 -10.26
C ASN A 48 -13.65 11.53 -10.14
N PRO A 49 -13.08 11.00 -11.24
CA PRO A 49 -11.82 10.24 -11.20
C PRO A 49 -10.62 11.06 -10.70
N LEU A 50 -10.67 12.39 -10.76
CA LEU A 50 -9.64 13.27 -10.17
C LEU A 50 -9.51 13.10 -8.65
N THR A 51 -10.55 12.61 -7.95
CA THR A 51 -10.51 12.31 -6.52
C THR A 51 -9.53 11.18 -6.18
N LEU A 52 -9.18 10.34 -7.17
CA LEU A 52 -8.12 9.33 -7.05
C LEU A 52 -6.75 9.95 -6.81
N LEU A 53 -6.51 11.21 -7.16
CA LEU A 53 -5.24 11.87 -6.82
C LEU A 53 -5.07 12.05 -5.30
N GLY A 54 -6.15 12.10 -4.53
CA GLY A 54 -6.10 12.08 -3.06
C GLY A 54 -6.16 10.66 -2.50
N ILE A 55 -7.27 9.97 -2.76
CA ILE A 55 -7.54 8.64 -2.17
C ILE A 55 -6.58 7.56 -2.71
N GLY A 56 -6.12 7.70 -3.95
CA GLY A 56 -5.16 6.80 -4.60
C GLY A 56 -3.87 6.61 -3.81
N PHE A 57 -3.47 7.57 -2.98
CA PHE A 57 -2.30 7.43 -2.12
C PHE A 57 -2.45 6.31 -1.05
N ILE A 58 -3.67 5.96 -0.64
CA ILE A 58 -3.89 4.75 0.19
C ILE A 58 -3.51 3.50 -0.60
N PHE A 59 -3.89 3.44 -1.87
CA PHE A 59 -3.57 2.30 -2.73
C PHE A 59 -2.09 2.23 -3.07
N VAL A 60 -1.40 3.37 -3.22
CA VAL A 60 0.07 3.42 -3.32
C VAL A 60 0.71 2.80 -2.08
N ALA A 61 0.21 3.13 -0.88
CA ALA A 61 0.68 2.53 0.36
C ALA A 61 0.44 1.00 0.40
N LEU A 62 -0.72 0.53 -0.08
CA LEU A 62 -1.03 -0.90 -0.21
C LEU A 62 -0.11 -1.60 -1.21
N THR A 63 0.15 -1.02 -2.37
CA THR A 63 1.08 -1.55 -3.37
C THR A 63 2.48 -1.72 -2.78
N GLY A 64 2.95 -0.77 -1.98
CA GLY A 64 4.23 -0.88 -1.26
C GLY A 64 4.26 -2.05 -0.26
N ILE A 65 3.14 -2.34 0.40
CA ILE A 65 3.02 -3.50 1.30
C ILE A 65 3.07 -4.80 0.49
N TYR A 66 2.32 -4.91 -0.61
CA TYR A 66 2.35 -6.10 -1.47
C TYR A 66 3.75 -6.35 -2.03
N PHE A 67 4.41 -5.28 -2.49
CA PHE A 67 5.79 -5.36 -2.97
C PHE A 67 6.70 -5.93 -1.89
N LYS A 68 6.70 -5.36 -0.68
CA LYS A 68 7.52 -5.90 0.42
C LYS A 68 7.26 -7.39 0.65
N GLU A 69 6.00 -7.79 0.75
CA GLU A 69 5.63 -9.18 1.03
C GLU A 69 5.98 -10.13 -0.12
N ALA A 70 5.91 -9.66 -1.36
CA ALA A 70 6.36 -10.41 -2.54
C ALA A 70 7.87 -10.71 -2.48
N PHE A 71 8.69 -9.75 -2.04
CA PHE A 71 10.14 -9.94 -1.90
C PHE A 71 10.52 -10.70 -0.63
N CYS A 72 9.90 -10.41 0.51
CA CYS A 72 10.23 -11.03 1.80
C CYS A 72 9.73 -12.48 1.93
N PHE A 73 8.53 -12.78 1.41
CA PHE A 73 7.86 -14.07 1.61
C PHE A 73 7.51 -14.80 0.31
N ASN A 74 7.92 -14.28 -0.84
CA ASN A 74 7.74 -14.90 -2.17
C ASN A 74 6.30 -15.32 -2.48
N ARG A 75 5.31 -14.56 -1.98
CA ARG A 75 3.88 -14.89 -2.12
C ARG A 75 3.37 -14.56 -3.51
N LEU A 76 2.58 -15.47 -4.09
CA LEU A 76 2.05 -15.30 -5.44
C LEU A 76 0.97 -14.22 -5.49
N GLU A 77 0.09 -14.17 -4.49
CA GLU A 77 -0.99 -13.20 -4.42
C GLU A 77 -0.46 -11.76 -4.41
N THR A 78 0.62 -11.49 -3.69
CA THR A 78 1.20 -10.14 -3.62
C THR A 78 1.98 -9.77 -4.87
N LYS A 79 2.59 -10.75 -5.56
CA LYS A 79 3.21 -10.53 -6.88
C LYS A 79 2.20 -10.12 -7.93
N LEU A 80 0.99 -10.67 -7.89
CA LEU A 80 -0.10 -10.31 -8.78
C LEU A 80 -0.77 -8.99 -8.37
N LEU A 81 -0.98 -8.77 -7.08
CA LEU A 81 -1.59 -7.53 -6.57
C LEU A 81 -0.72 -6.28 -6.84
N THR A 82 0.60 -6.41 -6.78
CA THR A 82 1.54 -5.28 -6.93
C THR A 82 1.39 -4.53 -8.26
N PRO A 83 1.38 -5.18 -9.44
CA PRO A 83 1.13 -4.50 -10.71
C PRO A 83 -0.37 -4.26 -10.97
N LEU A 84 -1.26 -5.10 -10.43
CA LEU A 84 -2.70 -5.00 -10.69
C LEU A 84 -3.30 -3.71 -10.14
N VAL A 85 -2.94 -3.31 -8.91
CA VAL A 85 -3.44 -2.07 -8.29
C VAL A 85 -3.12 -0.81 -9.10
N PRO A 86 -1.85 -0.49 -9.42
CA PRO A 86 -1.55 0.70 -10.21
C PRO A 86 -2.13 0.62 -11.63
N MET A 87 -2.23 -0.58 -12.23
CA MET A 87 -2.85 -0.75 -13.54
C MET A 87 -4.33 -0.35 -13.54
N VAL A 88 -5.10 -0.83 -12.55
CA VAL A 88 -6.53 -0.47 -12.42
C VAL A 88 -6.71 1.01 -12.13
N LEU A 89 -5.92 1.57 -11.21
CA LEU A 89 -6.05 2.99 -10.83
C LEU A 89 -5.68 3.94 -11.96
N LEU A 90 -4.54 3.72 -12.63
CA LEU A 90 -4.12 4.54 -13.76
C LEU A 90 -5.08 4.36 -14.93
N GLY A 91 -5.50 3.13 -15.19
CA GLY A 91 -6.43 2.83 -16.25
C GLY A 91 -7.80 3.50 -16.08
N HIS A 92 -8.31 3.57 -14.84
CA HIS A 92 -9.52 4.34 -14.51
C HIS A 92 -9.29 5.86 -14.60
N LEU A 93 -8.14 6.35 -14.13
CA LEU A 93 -7.79 7.78 -14.20
C LEU A 93 -7.68 8.30 -15.63
N PHE A 94 -7.12 7.50 -16.55
CA PHE A 94 -6.99 7.84 -17.97
C PHE A 94 -8.23 7.43 -18.81
N GLY A 95 -9.24 6.80 -18.20
CA GLY A 95 -10.44 6.33 -18.91
C GLY A 95 -10.16 5.31 -20.00
N VAL A 96 -9.08 4.53 -19.87
CA VAL A 96 -8.61 3.56 -20.89
C VAL A 96 -9.34 2.22 -20.78
N LEU A 97 -9.81 1.86 -19.58
CA LEU A 97 -10.53 0.60 -19.38
C LEU A 97 -12.03 0.77 -19.60
N SER A 98 -12.64 -0.26 -20.20
CA SER A 98 -14.09 -0.39 -20.18
C SER A 98 -14.58 -0.83 -18.80
N VAL A 99 -15.79 -0.41 -18.43
CA VAL A 99 -16.43 -0.70 -17.14
C VAL A 99 -16.41 -2.20 -16.81
N GLY A 100 -16.66 -3.07 -17.79
CA GLY A 100 -16.65 -4.52 -17.59
C GLY A 100 -15.27 -5.08 -17.20
N ILE A 101 -14.20 -4.54 -17.79
CA ILE A 101 -12.83 -4.96 -17.46
C ILE A 101 -12.44 -4.41 -16.07
N GLU A 102 -12.81 -3.16 -15.76
CA GLU A 102 -12.57 -2.60 -14.42
C GLU A 102 -13.23 -3.43 -13.32
N GLN A 103 -14.51 -3.79 -13.50
CA GLN A 103 -15.24 -4.63 -12.54
C GLN A 103 -14.59 -6.01 -12.37
N ALA A 104 -14.18 -6.65 -13.47
CA ALA A 104 -13.50 -7.94 -13.40
C ALA A 104 -12.16 -7.85 -12.66
N LEU A 105 -11.34 -6.83 -12.97
CA LEU A 105 -10.06 -6.61 -12.30
C LEU A 105 -10.22 -6.25 -10.82
N LEU A 106 -11.23 -5.45 -10.47
CA LEU A 106 -11.57 -5.14 -9.07
C LEU A 106 -12.04 -6.39 -8.32
N GLY A 107 -12.80 -7.28 -8.97
CA GLY A 107 -13.19 -8.57 -8.39
C GLY A 107 -11.99 -9.47 -8.10
N ILE A 108 -11.06 -9.59 -9.05
CA ILE A 108 -9.80 -10.32 -8.88
C ILE A 108 -8.99 -9.71 -7.74
N TRP A 109 -8.87 -8.37 -7.72
CA TRP A 109 -8.19 -7.65 -6.64
C TRP A 109 -8.78 -7.96 -5.27
N ALA A 110 -10.11 -7.89 -5.14
CA ALA A 110 -10.80 -8.13 -3.87
C ALA A 110 -10.56 -9.56 -3.37
N GLY A 111 -10.64 -10.57 -4.25
CA GLY A 111 -10.37 -11.96 -3.91
C GLY A 111 -8.93 -12.17 -3.43
N LEU A 112 -7.95 -11.68 -4.18
CA LEU A 112 -6.54 -11.75 -3.80
C LEU A 112 -6.24 -10.98 -2.51
N PHE A 113 -6.89 -9.83 -2.31
CA PHE A 113 -6.74 -9.02 -1.10
C PHE A 113 -7.27 -9.73 0.14
N ILE A 114 -8.41 -10.43 0.04
CA ILE A 114 -8.95 -11.23 1.16
C ILE A 114 -7.96 -12.34 1.53
N ILE A 115 -7.44 -13.08 0.54
CA ILE A 115 -6.44 -14.13 0.77
C ILE A 115 -5.21 -13.54 1.46
N PHE A 116 -4.71 -12.42 0.94
CA PHE A 116 -3.59 -11.70 1.54
C PHE A 116 -3.86 -11.29 2.99
N ALA A 117 -5.02 -10.68 3.26
CA ALA A 117 -5.40 -10.18 4.58
C ALA A 117 -5.50 -11.30 5.61
N LEU A 118 -6.14 -12.43 5.25
CA LEU A 118 -6.26 -13.61 6.11
C LEU A 118 -4.90 -14.24 6.41
N ARG A 119 -4.05 -14.38 5.41
CA ARG A 119 -2.69 -14.93 5.62
C ARG A 119 -1.84 -13.99 6.46
N LYS A 120 -1.98 -12.68 6.27
CA LYS A 120 -1.24 -11.67 7.04
C LYS A 120 -1.71 -11.62 8.50
N SER A 121 -2.99 -11.86 8.80
CA SER A 121 -3.51 -11.82 10.17
C SER A 121 -3.05 -13.00 11.03
N VAL A 122 -2.74 -14.15 10.43
CA VAL A 122 -2.29 -15.36 11.15
C VAL A 122 -0.75 -15.43 11.25
N GLN A 123 -0.03 -14.56 10.54
CA GLN A 123 1.44 -14.60 10.50
C GLN A 123 2.08 -14.08 11.79
N PRO A 124 3.07 -14.79 12.37
CA PRO A 124 3.79 -14.33 13.55
C PRO A 124 4.61 -13.06 13.27
N LEU A 125 4.72 -12.17 14.27
CA LEU A 125 5.35 -10.85 14.15
C LEU A 125 6.89 -10.89 14.04
N ILE A 126 7.52 -11.96 14.56
CA ILE A 126 8.97 -12.11 14.69
C ILE A 126 9.72 -12.07 13.34
N PRO A 127 9.30 -12.78 12.28
CA PRO A 127 9.95 -12.68 10.97
C PRO A 127 9.76 -11.34 10.23
N ASP A 128 8.95 -10.41 10.77
CA ASP A 128 8.66 -9.11 10.15
C ASP A 128 9.54 -7.96 10.69
N ILE A 129 10.35 -8.25 11.72
CA ILE A 129 11.39 -7.37 12.27
C ILE A 129 12.71 -7.73 11.62
N GLY A 130 13.16 -6.92 10.65
CA GLY A 130 14.53 -6.98 10.15
C GLY A 130 15.52 -6.77 11.31
N ASP A 131 16.64 -7.50 11.27
CA ASP A 131 17.62 -7.53 12.35
C ASP A 131 18.16 -6.12 12.66
N LYS A 132 17.77 -5.60 13.82
CA LYS A 132 18.15 -4.25 14.29
C LYS A 132 19.66 -4.15 14.57
N SER A 133 20.33 -5.29 14.80
CA SER A 133 21.74 -5.34 15.19
C SER A 133 22.67 -4.74 14.11
N VAL A 134 22.38 -4.99 12.84
CA VAL A 134 23.14 -4.48 11.68
C VAL A 134 23.06 -2.96 11.60
N PHE A 135 21.90 -2.37 11.89
CA PHE A 135 21.74 -0.91 11.87
C PHE A 135 22.47 -0.23 13.02
N THR A 136 22.47 -0.84 14.22
CA THR A 136 23.29 -0.36 15.34
C THR A 136 24.78 -0.41 15.00
N TYR A 137 25.24 -1.50 14.37
CA TYR A 137 26.63 -1.65 13.94
C TYR A 137 27.02 -0.59 12.91
N LEU A 138 26.24 -0.42 11.83
CA LEU A 138 26.51 0.59 10.79
C LEU A 138 26.43 2.03 11.33
N LYS A 139 25.53 2.29 12.28
CA LYS A 139 25.41 3.61 12.92
C LYS A 139 26.64 3.91 13.78
N GLN A 140 27.12 2.94 14.56
CA GLN A 140 28.38 3.07 15.31
C GLN A 140 29.57 3.29 14.37
N GLN A 141 29.65 2.56 13.26
CA GLN A 141 30.72 2.71 12.27
C GLN A 141 30.73 4.09 11.62
N ARG A 142 29.55 4.63 11.26
CA ARG A 142 29.41 5.98 10.70
C ARG A 142 29.71 7.08 11.74
N SER A 143 29.36 6.88 13.00
CA SER A 143 29.69 7.82 14.08
C SER A 143 31.19 7.82 14.39
N ALA A 144 31.88 6.68 14.26
CA ALA A 144 33.32 6.57 14.46
C ALA A 144 34.15 7.11 13.29
N SER A 145 33.59 7.23 12.08
CA SER A 145 34.30 7.77 10.91
C SER A 145 34.18 9.30 10.76
N VAL A 146 33.42 9.96 11.64
CA VAL A 146 33.16 11.41 11.62
C VAL A 146 33.83 12.13 12.82
N SER A 147 34.42 11.37 13.76
CA SER A 147 35.31 11.86 14.82
C SER A 147 36.77 11.74 14.42
#